data_AF-A0A2E1PZW3-F1
#
_entry.id   AF-A0A2E1PZW3-F1
#
_cell.length_a   1.000
_cell.length_b   1.000
_cell.length_c   1.000
_cell.angle_alpha   90.00
_cell.angle_beta   90.00
_cell.angle_gamma   90.00
#
_symmetry.space_group_name_H-M   'P 1'
#
loop_
_entity.id
_entity.type
_entity.pdbx_description
1 polymer ?
#
loop_
_entity_poly.entity_id
_entity_poly.type
_entity_poly.pdbx_seq_one_letter_code
_entity_poly.pdbx_strand_id
1 'polypeptide(L)'
;MSGGIDSEIVALSFLAAKIKFKAVSIRFNDGLNRHDIQFAVDFTRKHKISHEIFDLNIVDFFASDEFLRLAHNSQCVTPQFPSLMKVMKIASLSNGYPVIGSGDCYLKKENNDWVLYEREKVASIYKFLIANRIQGCAGFFQYTPEIILAYLRDPIVEKLLQNQIPYKPSNYDLKSEIYSNYFEFESRPKFTGYEYLQNLDQKYRSTLKAKLPFCDEIFKTSHLSLAQQLSPRGSI
;
A
#
# COMPACT_ATOMS: atom_id res chain seq x y z
N MET A 1 -1.31 4.99 9.08
CA MET A 1 -0.37 4.02 9.66
C MET A 1 -1.11 2.75 9.99
N SER A 2 -0.76 1.64 9.35
CA SER A 2 -1.44 0.36 9.51
C SER A 2 -0.77 -0.57 10.52
N GLY A 3 0.40 -0.21 11.06
CA GLY A 3 1.20 -1.12 11.88
C GLY A 3 2.04 -2.10 11.05
N GLY A 4 1.82 -2.16 9.74
CA GLY A 4 2.66 -2.90 8.81
C GLY A 4 3.90 -2.13 8.38
N ILE A 5 4.91 -2.89 7.92
CA ILE A 5 6.21 -2.39 7.46
C ILE A 5 6.07 -1.24 6.45
N ASP A 6 5.18 -1.37 5.47
CA ASP A 6 5.00 -0.36 4.42
C ASP A 6 4.67 1.02 5.00
N SER A 7 3.82 1.06 6.02
CA SER A 7 3.45 2.32 6.66
C SER A 7 4.55 2.90 7.56
N GLU A 8 5.41 2.04 8.12
CA GLU A 8 6.58 2.47 8.88
C GLU A 8 7.67 3.03 7.96
N ILE A 9 7.92 2.40 6.80
CA ILE A 9 8.89 2.92 5.82
C ILE A 9 8.48 4.31 5.31
N VAL A 10 7.19 4.55 5.04
CA VAL A 10 6.71 5.90 4.71
C VAL A 10 7.00 6.88 5.84
N ALA A 11 6.67 6.52 7.07
CA ALA A 11 6.88 7.37 8.23
C ALA A 11 8.37 7.66 8.47
N LEU A 12 9.24 6.65 8.39
CA LEU A 12 10.69 6.79 8.50
C LEU A 12 11.27 7.65 7.39
N SER A 13 10.76 7.52 6.17
CA SER A 13 11.14 8.38 5.04
C SER A 13 10.83 9.85 5.32
N PHE A 14 9.64 10.14 5.89
CA PHE A 14 9.26 11.51 6.26
C PHE A 14 10.09 12.04 7.43
N LEU A 15 10.39 11.21 8.43
CA LEU A 15 11.27 11.58 9.53
C LEU A 15 12.68 11.91 9.03
N ALA A 16 13.25 11.08 8.15
CA ALA A 16 14.57 11.30 7.55
C ALA A 16 14.60 12.61 6.74
N ALA A 17 13.54 12.89 5.99
CA ALA A 17 13.36 14.14 5.24
C ALA A 17 12.96 15.35 6.10
N LYS A 18 12.80 15.18 7.43
CA LYS A 18 12.34 16.22 8.37
C LYS A 18 10.98 16.83 8.00
N ILE A 19 10.11 16.05 7.36
CA ILE A 19 8.75 16.44 7.02
C ILE A 19 7.86 16.19 8.24
N LYS A 20 7.11 17.21 8.67
CA LYS A 20 6.13 17.04 9.75
C LYS A 20 4.88 16.36 9.23
N PHE A 21 4.39 15.36 9.96
CA PHE A 21 3.16 14.66 9.62
C PHE A 21 2.41 14.19 10.87
N LYS A 22 1.15 13.82 10.66
CA LYS A 22 0.29 13.14 11.64
C LYS A 22 0.04 11.72 11.14
N ALA A 23 0.22 10.74 12.00
CA ALA A 23 -0.18 9.36 11.74
C ALA A 23 -1.69 9.21 11.99
N VAL A 24 -2.39 8.53 11.08
CA VAL A 24 -3.81 8.17 11.25
C VAL A 24 -3.97 6.66 11.10
N SER A 25 -4.60 5.99 12.06
CA SER A 25 -4.88 4.55 12.04
C SER A 25 -6.37 4.27 12.12
N ILE A 26 -6.81 3.13 11.58
CA ILE A 26 -8.20 2.67 11.70
C ILE A 26 -8.26 1.57 12.73
N ARG A 27 -9.04 1.74 13.79
CA ARG A 27 -9.29 0.69 14.78
C ARG A 27 -10.67 0.10 14.53
N PHE A 28 -10.71 -1.21 14.32
CA PHE A 28 -11.97 -1.93 14.18
C PHE A 28 -12.56 -2.26 15.56
N ASN A 29 -13.88 -2.34 15.61
CA ASN A 29 -14.63 -2.78 16.80
C ASN A 29 -14.12 -4.14 17.32
N ASP A 30 -14.36 -4.41 18.60
CA ASP A 30 -14.02 -5.68 19.27
C ASP A 30 -12.54 -6.08 19.23
N GLY A 31 -11.66 -5.15 18.84
CA GLY A 31 -10.22 -5.41 18.71
C GLY A 31 -9.87 -6.32 17.54
N LEU A 32 -10.69 -6.35 16.49
CA LEU A 32 -10.50 -7.19 15.30
C LEU A 32 -9.16 -6.95 14.58
N ASN A 33 -8.53 -5.78 14.76
CA ASN A 33 -7.20 -5.47 14.27
C ASN A 33 -6.26 -4.96 15.38
N ARG A 34 -6.45 -5.42 16.61
CA ARG A 34 -5.70 -4.95 17.80
C ARG A 34 -4.18 -5.04 17.62
N HIS A 35 -3.72 -6.13 17.02
CA HIS A 35 -2.31 -6.37 16.75
C HIS A 35 -1.66 -5.23 15.94
N ASP A 36 -2.31 -4.86 14.84
CA ASP A 36 -1.86 -3.79 13.94
C ASP A 36 -1.88 -2.42 14.60
N ILE A 37 -2.95 -2.15 15.37
CA ILE A 37 -3.05 -0.91 16.16
C ILE A 37 -1.94 -0.81 17.19
N GLN A 38 -1.59 -1.92 17.85
CA GLN A 38 -0.52 -1.93 18.85
C GLN A 38 0.81 -1.51 18.23
N PHE A 39 1.19 -2.10 17.10
CA PHE A 39 2.40 -1.68 16.38
C PHE A 39 2.35 -0.22 15.93
N ALA A 40 1.19 0.25 15.48
CA ALA A 40 1.04 1.65 15.10
C ALA A 40 1.24 2.61 16.30
N VAL A 41 0.68 2.27 17.46
CA VAL A 41 0.83 3.05 18.70
C VAL A 41 2.28 3.02 19.18
N ASP A 42 2.92 1.86 19.17
CA ASP A 42 4.31 1.71 19.65
C ASP A 42 5.28 2.49 18.77
N PHE A 43 5.15 2.39 17.45
CA PHE A 43 5.98 3.14 16.51
C PHE A 43 5.80 4.65 16.68
N THR A 44 4.56 5.15 16.73
CA THR A 44 4.31 6.59 16.87
C THR A 44 4.82 7.14 18.20
N ARG A 45 4.65 6.39 19.30
CA ARG A 45 5.20 6.74 20.61
C ARG A 45 6.72 6.79 20.61
N LYS A 46 7.39 5.77 20.05
CA LYS A 46 8.86 5.70 19.92
C LYS A 46 9.40 6.93 19.18
N HIS A 47 8.76 7.30 18.08
CA HIS A 47 9.21 8.40 17.21
C HIS A 47 8.57 9.76 17.52
N LYS A 48 7.78 9.87 18.61
CA LYS A 48 7.11 11.11 19.04
C LYS A 48 6.24 11.74 17.94
N ILE A 49 5.54 10.91 17.17
CA ILE A 49 4.64 11.33 16.10
C ILE A 49 3.22 11.53 16.66
N SER A 50 2.55 12.62 16.27
CA SER A 50 1.13 12.80 16.59
C SER A 50 0.31 11.68 15.94
N HIS A 51 -0.47 10.95 16.74
CA HIS A 51 -1.25 9.81 16.28
C HIS A 51 -2.74 10.01 16.56
N GLU A 52 -3.55 9.84 15.52
CA GLU A 52 -5.00 9.87 15.59
C GLU A 52 -5.55 8.49 15.22
N ILE A 53 -6.46 7.98 16.05
CA ILE A 53 -7.09 6.68 15.85
C ILE A 53 -8.55 6.92 15.48
N PHE A 54 -8.93 6.44 14.31
CA PHE A 54 -10.30 6.47 13.82
C PHE A 54 -10.99 5.15 14.11
N ASP A 55 -12.03 5.17 14.94
CA ASP A 55 -12.84 4.00 15.24
C ASP A 55 -13.85 3.72 14.12
N LEU A 56 -13.89 2.48 13.66
CA LEU A 56 -14.81 2.03 12.62
C LEU A 56 -15.45 0.70 13.02
N ASN A 57 -16.78 0.66 13.11
CA ASN A 57 -17.49 -0.61 13.09
C ASN A 57 -17.41 -1.18 11.66
N ILE A 58 -16.50 -2.14 11.46
CA ILE A 58 -16.20 -2.66 10.12
C ILE A 58 -17.34 -3.52 9.57
N VAL A 59 -18.08 -4.20 10.45
CA VAL A 59 -19.22 -5.03 10.08
C VAL A 59 -20.37 -4.17 9.59
N ASP A 60 -20.74 -3.15 10.36
CA ASP A 60 -21.79 -2.19 9.97
C ASP A 60 -21.38 -1.42 8.73
N PHE A 61 -20.10 -1.03 8.63
CA PHE A 61 -19.60 -0.35 7.45
C PHE A 61 -19.74 -1.20 6.20
N PHE A 62 -19.35 -2.48 6.22
CA PHE A 62 -19.51 -3.35 5.05
C PHE A 62 -20.98 -3.58 4.66
N ALA A 63 -21.90 -3.54 5.63
CA ALA A 63 -23.34 -3.61 5.36
C ALA A 63 -23.95 -2.29 4.84
N SER A 64 -23.19 -1.19 4.84
CA SER A 64 -23.69 0.15 4.51
C SER A 64 -23.69 0.47 3.01
N ASP A 65 -24.59 1.37 2.60
CA ASP A 65 -24.57 1.98 1.26
C ASP A 65 -23.29 2.79 1.01
N GLU A 66 -22.68 3.35 2.07
CA GLU A 66 -21.42 4.08 1.95
C GLU A 66 -20.30 3.18 1.43
N PHE A 67 -20.18 1.96 1.95
CA PHE A 67 -19.21 0.97 1.48
C PHE A 67 -19.41 0.64 0.00
N LEU A 68 -20.65 0.33 -0.39
CA LEU A 68 -20.97 0.00 -1.78
C LEU A 68 -20.69 1.18 -2.72
N ARG A 69 -21.05 2.40 -2.31
CA ARG A 69 -20.79 3.62 -3.08
C ARG A 69 -19.30 3.89 -3.24
N LEU A 70 -18.51 3.74 -2.17
CA LEU A 70 -17.05 3.91 -2.23
C LEU A 70 -16.42 2.88 -3.16
N ALA A 71 -16.81 1.61 -3.04
CA ALA A 71 -16.31 0.54 -3.90
C ALA A 71 -16.66 0.78 -5.38
N HIS A 72 -17.92 1.13 -5.68
CA HIS A 72 -18.36 1.38 -7.04
C HIS A 72 -17.65 2.57 -7.69
N ASN A 73 -17.59 3.72 -7.00
CA ASN A 73 -16.99 4.95 -7.56
C ASN A 73 -15.47 4.83 -7.75
N SER A 74 -14.82 3.94 -7.00
CA SER A 74 -13.39 3.66 -7.12
C SER A 74 -13.09 2.44 -7.98
N GLN A 75 -14.12 1.74 -8.50
CA GLN A 75 -13.98 0.45 -9.18
C GLN A 75 -13.17 -0.55 -8.34
N CYS A 76 -13.38 -0.56 -7.03
CA CYS A 76 -12.65 -1.40 -6.09
C CYS A 76 -13.38 -2.73 -5.85
N VAL A 77 -12.70 -3.85 -6.14
CA VAL A 77 -13.17 -5.20 -5.80
C VAL A 77 -12.61 -5.74 -4.48
N THR A 78 -11.82 -4.94 -3.76
CA THR A 78 -11.19 -5.33 -2.48
C THR A 78 -11.92 -4.66 -1.31
N PRO A 79 -12.67 -5.41 -0.48
CA PRO A 79 -13.47 -4.83 0.61
C PRO A 79 -12.67 -4.03 1.65
N GLN A 80 -11.38 -4.30 1.77
CA GLN A 80 -10.50 -3.63 2.72
C GLN A 80 -10.27 -2.15 2.37
N PHE A 81 -10.11 -1.82 1.09
CA PHE A 81 -9.74 -0.47 0.65
C PHE A 81 -10.80 0.61 0.88
N PRO A 82 -12.12 0.34 0.75
CA PRO A 82 -13.15 1.30 1.13
C PRO A 82 -13.01 1.86 2.56
N SER A 83 -12.54 1.06 3.53
CA SER A 83 -12.32 1.55 4.89
C SER A 83 -11.19 2.60 4.94
N LEU A 84 -10.11 2.36 4.18
CA LEU A 84 -9.02 3.30 3.99
C LEU A 84 -9.49 4.58 3.28
N MET A 85 -10.26 4.44 2.20
CA MET A 85 -10.81 5.56 1.43
C MET A 85 -11.70 6.47 2.29
N LYS A 86 -12.50 5.89 3.19
CA LYS A 86 -13.30 6.65 4.16
C LYS A 86 -12.42 7.55 5.02
N VAL A 87 -11.31 7.02 5.56
CA VAL A 87 -10.38 7.80 6.38
C VAL A 87 -9.60 8.82 5.55
N MET A 88 -9.21 8.50 4.32
CA MET A 88 -8.60 9.47 3.41
C MET A 88 -9.52 10.66 3.14
N LYS A 89 -10.83 10.41 2.98
CA LYS A 89 -11.84 11.47 2.83
C LYS A 89 -11.90 12.37 4.06
N ILE A 90 -11.95 11.78 5.25
CA ILE A 90 -11.98 12.52 6.51
C ILE A 90 -10.71 13.37 6.67
N ALA A 91 -9.53 12.80 6.42
CA ALA A 91 -8.27 13.52 6.49
C ALA A 91 -8.23 14.71 5.51
N SER A 92 -8.76 14.54 4.30
CA SER A 92 -8.84 15.61 3.30
C SER A 92 -9.78 16.74 3.69
N LEU A 93 -10.92 16.43 4.33
CA LEU A 93 -11.85 17.46 4.82
C LEU A 93 -11.23 18.34 5.93
N SER A 94 -10.23 17.82 6.63
CA SER A 94 -9.44 18.56 7.61
C SER A 94 -8.22 19.28 6.98
N ASN A 95 -8.29 19.61 5.68
CA ASN A 95 -7.22 20.22 4.89
C ASN A 95 -5.91 19.41 4.91
N GLY A 96 -6.00 18.09 5.09
CA GLY A 96 -4.87 17.17 5.08
C GLY A 96 -4.55 16.64 3.67
N TYR A 97 -3.31 16.22 3.48
CA TYR A 97 -2.84 15.51 2.29
C TYR A 97 -2.62 14.03 2.65
N PRO A 98 -3.57 13.11 2.38
CA PRO A 98 -3.42 11.70 2.71
C PRO A 98 -2.27 11.06 1.92
N VAL A 99 -1.39 10.34 2.63
CA VAL A 99 -0.27 9.57 2.05
C VAL A 99 -0.42 8.11 2.45
N ILE A 100 -0.46 7.23 1.46
CA ILE A 100 -0.65 5.80 1.63
C ILE A 100 0.61 5.05 1.20
N GLY A 101 1.12 4.18 2.07
CA GLY A 101 2.19 3.22 1.77
C GLY A 101 1.69 2.07 0.89
N SER A 102 1.27 2.40 -0.33
CA SER A 102 0.89 1.43 -1.36
C SER A 102 1.74 1.63 -2.62
N GLY A 103 1.41 0.87 -3.67
CA GLY A 103 2.14 0.93 -4.94
C GLY A 103 3.54 0.35 -4.83
N ASP A 104 3.71 -0.78 -4.13
CA ASP A 104 4.99 -1.48 -4.11
C ASP A 104 5.50 -1.73 -5.54
N CYS A 105 6.79 -1.56 -5.77
CA CYS A 105 7.44 -2.03 -7.00
C CYS A 105 7.49 -3.56 -7.02
N TYR A 106 6.34 -4.22 -7.17
CA TYR A 106 6.24 -5.68 -7.14
C TYR A 106 6.79 -6.25 -8.45
N LEU A 107 8.00 -6.81 -8.37
CA LEU A 107 8.72 -7.41 -9.47
C LEU A 107 8.53 -8.91 -9.44
N LYS A 108 8.09 -9.48 -10.56
CA LYS A 108 7.84 -10.90 -10.69
C LYS A 108 8.50 -11.44 -11.95
N LYS A 109 9.05 -12.65 -11.86
CA LYS A 109 9.60 -13.37 -13.00
C LYS A 109 8.48 -14.09 -13.76
N GLU A 110 8.33 -13.81 -15.05
CA GLU A 110 7.39 -14.47 -15.96
C GLU A 110 8.08 -14.74 -17.30
N ASN A 111 7.98 -15.98 -17.81
CA ASN A 111 8.60 -16.39 -19.09
C ASN A 111 10.08 -16.00 -19.23
N ASN A 112 10.85 -16.12 -18.14
CA ASN A 112 12.25 -15.70 -18.00
C ASN A 112 12.53 -14.19 -17.97
N ASP A 113 11.51 -13.35 -18.13
CA ASP A 113 11.61 -11.90 -17.99
C ASP A 113 11.15 -11.42 -16.61
N TRP A 114 11.73 -10.33 -16.15
CA TRP A 114 11.24 -9.63 -14.97
C TRP A 114 10.29 -8.51 -15.38
N VAL A 115 9.11 -8.50 -14.77
CA VAL A 115 8.07 -7.49 -15.01
C VAL A 115 7.68 -6.82 -13.70
N LEU A 116 7.44 -5.51 -13.77
CA LEU A 116 6.64 -4.81 -12.78
C LEU A 116 5.19 -5.29 -12.91
N TYR A 117 4.65 -5.81 -11.82
CA TYR A 117 3.37 -6.50 -11.77
C TYR A 117 2.37 -5.65 -10.98
N GLU A 118 1.50 -4.94 -11.69
CA GLU A 118 0.55 -4.00 -11.12
C GLU A 118 -0.84 -4.60 -11.11
N ARG A 119 -1.52 -4.52 -9.96
CA ARG A 119 -2.87 -5.05 -9.80
C ARG A 119 -3.86 -3.91 -9.77
N GLU A 120 -4.86 -3.94 -10.65
CA GLU A 120 -5.86 -2.88 -10.80
C GLU A 120 -6.58 -2.57 -9.48
N LYS A 121 -6.78 -3.59 -8.63
CA LYS A 121 -7.36 -3.38 -7.30
C LYS A 121 -6.61 -2.31 -6.49
N VAL A 122 -5.29 -2.18 -6.63
CA VAL A 122 -4.50 -1.13 -5.96
C VAL A 122 -4.73 0.23 -6.62
N ALA A 123 -4.89 0.26 -7.94
CA ALA A 123 -5.24 1.47 -8.69
C ALA A 123 -6.59 2.07 -8.25
N SER A 124 -7.48 1.28 -7.63
CA SER A 124 -8.74 1.80 -7.07
C SER A 124 -8.54 2.94 -6.06
N ILE A 125 -7.43 2.96 -5.31
CA ILE A 125 -7.11 4.05 -4.37
C ILE A 125 -6.84 5.35 -5.13
N TYR A 126 -6.18 5.27 -6.28
CA TYR A 126 -5.97 6.43 -7.18
C TYR A 126 -7.28 6.89 -7.79
N LYS A 127 -8.10 5.95 -8.31
CA LYS A 127 -9.43 6.24 -8.87
C LYS A 127 -10.31 6.94 -7.84
N PHE A 128 -10.25 6.52 -6.57
CA PHE A 128 -10.95 7.18 -5.48
C PHE A 128 -10.53 8.65 -5.30
N LEU A 129 -9.23 8.94 -5.24
CA LEU A 129 -8.72 10.31 -5.10
C LEU A 129 -9.19 11.19 -6.26
N ILE A 130 -9.06 10.71 -7.50
CA ILE A 130 -9.46 11.42 -8.72
C ILE A 130 -10.97 11.70 -8.70
N ALA A 131 -11.79 10.68 -8.46
CA ALA A 131 -13.25 10.79 -8.49
C ALA A 131 -13.79 11.76 -7.43
N ASN A 132 -13.08 11.95 -6.32
CA ASN A 132 -13.49 12.84 -5.23
C ASN A 132 -12.72 14.17 -5.22
N ARG A 133 -11.85 14.42 -6.21
CA ARG A 133 -10.98 15.61 -6.29
C ARG A 133 -10.15 15.82 -5.01
N ILE A 134 -9.71 14.73 -4.40
CA ILE A 134 -8.87 14.75 -3.20
C ILE A 134 -7.41 14.77 -3.66
N GLN A 135 -6.66 15.78 -3.21
CA GLN A 135 -5.21 15.78 -3.36
C GLN A 135 -4.60 14.79 -2.36
N GLY A 136 -3.74 13.88 -2.83
CA GLY A 136 -3.12 12.88 -1.99
C GLY A 136 -2.14 12.00 -2.74
N CYS A 137 -1.38 11.19 -2.01
CA CYS A 137 -0.45 10.20 -2.52
C CYS A 137 -1.02 8.79 -2.25
N ALA A 138 -1.60 8.16 -3.28
CA ALA A 138 -2.20 6.83 -3.17
C ALA A 138 -1.19 5.68 -3.16
N GLY A 139 0.00 5.87 -3.74
CA GLY A 139 1.07 4.88 -3.71
C GLY A 139 2.44 5.50 -3.59
N PHE A 140 2.90 5.64 -2.34
CA PHE A 140 4.18 6.25 -2.00
C PHE A 140 5.37 5.64 -2.75
N PHE A 141 5.43 4.31 -2.86
CA PHE A 141 6.59 3.60 -3.45
C PHE A 141 6.67 3.70 -4.98
N GLN A 142 5.67 4.31 -5.62
CA GLN A 142 5.64 4.61 -7.05
C GLN A 142 5.25 6.08 -7.31
N TYR A 143 5.35 6.95 -6.31
CA TYR A 143 4.82 8.32 -6.41
C TYR A 143 5.59 9.17 -7.42
N THR A 144 6.90 8.96 -7.55
CA THR A 144 7.73 9.64 -8.55
C THR A 144 8.61 8.64 -9.31
N PRO A 145 9.00 8.96 -10.57
CA PRO A 145 9.97 8.19 -11.33
C PRO A 145 11.26 7.90 -10.56
N GLU A 146 11.75 8.86 -9.78
CA GLU A 146 12.97 8.76 -8.99
C GLU A 146 12.86 7.73 -7.87
N ILE A 147 11.69 7.61 -7.22
CA ILE A 147 11.46 6.59 -6.19
C ILE A 147 11.50 5.19 -6.82
N ILE A 148 10.86 5.02 -7.98
CA ILE A 148 10.88 3.75 -8.71
C ILE A 148 12.30 3.40 -9.13
N LEU A 149 13.02 4.35 -9.73
CA LEU A 149 14.39 4.14 -10.18
C LEU A 149 15.34 3.83 -9.02
N ALA A 150 15.20 4.51 -7.88
CA ALA A 150 15.97 4.24 -6.68
C ALA A 150 15.73 2.81 -6.19
N TYR A 151 14.48 2.35 -6.19
CA TYR A 151 14.15 0.97 -5.85
C TYR A 151 14.76 -0.04 -6.83
N LEU A 152 14.72 0.22 -8.14
CA LEU A 152 15.28 -0.67 -9.17
C LEU A 152 16.81 -0.77 -9.11
N ARG A 153 17.49 0.26 -8.57
CA ARG A 153 18.95 0.32 -8.38
C ARG A 153 19.41 -0.19 -7.02
N ASP A 154 18.50 -0.66 -6.16
CA ASP A 154 18.89 -1.28 -4.90
C ASP A 154 19.75 -2.54 -5.16
N PRO A 155 20.87 -2.74 -4.46
CA PRO A 155 21.77 -3.88 -4.72
C PRO A 155 21.11 -5.26 -4.61
N ILE A 156 20.12 -5.44 -3.72
CA ILE A 156 19.39 -6.70 -3.59
C ILE A 156 18.43 -6.86 -4.77
N VAL A 157 17.78 -5.77 -5.19
CA VAL A 157 16.89 -5.77 -6.37
C VAL A 157 17.67 -6.04 -7.65
N GLU A 158 18.85 -5.43 -7.85
CA GLU A 158 19.69 -5.70 -9.01
C GLU A 158 20.13 -7.17 -9.07
N LYS A 159 20.58 -7.74 -7.94
CA LYS A 159 20.90 -9.17 -7.84
C LYS A 159 19.70 -10.06 -8.17
N LEU A 160 18.51 -9.70 -7.69
CA LEU A 160 17.27 -10.42 -8.02
C LEU A 160 17.01 -10.41 -9.53
N LEU A 161 17.04 -9.24 -10.15
CA LEU A 161 16.79 -9.04 -11.59
C LEU A 161 17.81 -9.76 -12.46
N GLN A 162 19.07 -9.85 -12.00
CA GLN A 162 20.16 -10.61 -12.65
C GLN A 162 20.10 -12.12 -12.36
N ASN A 163 19.06 -12.61 -11.69
CA ASN A 163 18.87 -14.02 -11.30
C ASN A 163 20.00 -14.57 -10.40
N GLN A 164 20.66 -13.70 -9.62
CA GLN A 164 21.73 -14.07 -8.70
C GLN A 164 21.21 -14.48 -7.31
N ILE A 165 19.91 -14.37 -7.06
CA ILE A 165 19.26 -14.86 -5.84
C ILE A 165 18.46 -16.13 -6.20
N PRO A 166 18.97 -17.34 -5.86
CA PRO A 166 18.34 -18.59 -6.26
C PRO A 166 16.91 -18.75 -5.74
N TYR A 167 16.07 -19.41 -6.53
CA TYR A 167 14.71 -19.84 -6.16
C TYR A 167 13.74 -18.72 -5.76
N LYS A 168 14.02 -17.46 -6.10
CA LYS A 168 13.11 -16.33 -5.84
C LYS A 168 12.31 -15.97 -7.11
N PRO A 169 10.98 -16.19 -7.14
CA PRO A 169 10.14 -15.82 -8.28
C PRO A 169 9.67 -14.36 -8.24
N SER A 170 9.88 -13.66 -7.13
CA SER A 170 9.50 -12.25 -6.96
C SER A 170 10.31 -11.59 -5.83
N ASN A 171 10.21 -10.26 -5.72
CA ASN A 171 10.77 -9.48 -4.60
C ASN A 171 9.90 -9.51 -3.33
N TYR A 172 8.77 -10.21 -3.32
CA TYR A 172 7.79 -10.17 -2.23
C TYR A 172 8.41 -10.49 -0.85
N ASP A 173 9.22 -11.54 -0.78
CA ASP A 173 9.86 -11.99 0.46
C ASP A 173 11.17 -11.26 0.78
N LEU A 174 11.65 -10.41 -0.12
CA LEU A 174 12.90 -9.66 0.04
C LEU A 174 12.66 -8.25 0.59
N LYS A 175 11.39 -7.83 0.69
CA LYS A 175 11.02 -6.47 1.08
C LYS A 175 11.66 -6.03 2.40
N SER A 176 11.58 -6.87 3.43
CA SER A 176 12.17 -6.55 4.75
C SER A 176 13.70 -6.47 4.67
N GLU A 177 14.34 -7.33 3.90
CA GLU A 177 15.79 -7.31 3.72
C GLU A 177 16.23 -6.01 3.01
N ILE A 178 15.54 -5.64 1.93
CA ILE A 178 15.79 -4.40 1.18
C ILE A 178 15.70 -3.18 2.11
N TYR A 179 14.59 -3.03 2.84
CA TYR A 179 14.41 -1.84 3.67
C TYR A 179 15.30 -1.81 4.90
N SER A 180 15.73 -2.96 5.42
CA SER A 180 16.64 -3.02 6.57
C SER A 180 18.03 -2.43 6.29
N ASN A 181 18.42 -2.28 5.02
CA ASN A 181 19.65 -1.59 4.63
C ASN A 181 19.59 -0.07 4.87
N TYR A 182 18.38 0.50 4.99
CA TYR A 182 18.17 1.94 5.05
C TYR A 182 17.49 2.39 6.34
N PHE A 183 16.74 1.49 6.98
CA PHE A 183 15.90 1.81 8.12
C PHE A 183 15.93 0.71 9.17
N GLU A 184 15.97 1.12 10.44
CA GLU A 184 15.81 0.20 11.56
C GLU A 184 14.33 -0.01 11.88
N PHE A 185 13.85 -1.25 11.75
CA PHE A 185 12.52 -1.66 12.16
C PHE A 185 12.52 -3.10 12.66
N GLU A 186 11.50 -3.44 13.43
CA GLU A 186 11.39 -4.76 14.06
C GLU A 186 10.90 -5.80 13.04
N SER A 187 11.60 -6.93 12.97
CA SER A 187 11.13 -8.10 12.23
C SER A 187 9.93 -8.70 12.94
N ARG A 188 8.88 -9.01 12.18
CA ARG A 188 7.62 -9.55 12.71
C ARG A 188 6.87 -10.34 11.64
N PRO A 189 6.00 -11.29 12.04
CA PRO A 189 5.14 -11.98 11.08
C PRO A 189 4.24 -10.99 10.34
N LYS A 190 3.88 -11.33 9.11
CA LYS A 190 3.01 -10.51 8.28
C LYS A 190 1.56 -10.68 8.72
N PHE A 191 0.92 -9.58 9.07
CA PHE A 191 -0.51 -9.48 9.30
C PHE A 191 -1.12 -8.43 8.37
N THR A 192 -2.44 -8.53 8.20
CA THR A 192 -3.28 -7.73 7.30
C THR A 192 -4.30 -6.89 8.05
N GLY A 193 -4.62 -7.25 9.30
CA GLY A 193 -5.66 -6.61 10.11
C GLY A 193 -7.07 -7.13 9.82
N TYR A 194 -7.17 -8.13 8.96
CA TYR A 194 -8.41 -8.77 8.54
C TYR A 194 -8.42 -10.27 8.83
N GLU A 195 -7.52 -10.76 9.67
CA GLU A 195 -7.40 -12.18 10.06
C GLU A 195 -8.74 -12.72 10.58
N TYR A 196 -9.41 -11.94 11.42
CA TYR A 196 -10.72 -12.28 12.00
C TYR A 196 -11.91 -11.93 11.09
N LEU A 197 -11.65 -11.39 9.90
CA LEU A 197 -12.66 -10.90 8.96
C LEU A 197 -12.66 -11.65 7.63
N GLN A 198 -11.90 -12.74 7.49
CA GLN A 198 -11.71 -13.46 6.22
C GLN A 198 -13.04 -13.89 5.56
N ASN A 199 -13.97 -14.44 6.34
CA ASN A 199 -15.28 -14.85 5.82
C ASN A 199 -16.10 -13.65 5.31
N LEU A 200 -16.03 -12.53 6.03
CA LEU A 200 -16.73 -11.31 5.68
C LEU A 200 -16.10 -10.66 4.44
N ASP A 201 -14.77 -10.58 4.39
CA ASP A 201 -14.02 -10.12 3.21
C ASP A 201 -14.39 -10.96 1.99
N GLN A 202 -14.37 -12.29 2.09
CA GLN A 202 -14.68 -13.18 0.98
C GLN A 202 -16.11 -13.00 0.47
N LYS A 203 -17.08 -12.87 1.39
CA LYS A 203 -18.49 -12.58 1.04
C LYS A 203 -18.59 -11.31 0.21
N TYR A 204 -18.10 -10.18 0.72
CA TYR A 204 -18.24 -8.89 0.03
C TYR A 204 -17.37 -8.79 -1.22
N ARG A 205 -16.18 -9.41 -1.23
CA ARG A 205 -15.34 -9.51 -2.42
C ARG A 205 -16.08 -10.22 -3.56
N SER A 206 -16.80 -11.30 -3.25
CA SER A 206 -17.60 -12.02 -4.24
C SER A 206 -18.74 -11.15 -4.79
N THR A 207 -19.43 -10.42 -3.91
CA THR A 207 -20.46 -9.44 -4.31
C THR A 207 -19.88 -8.33 -5.20
N LEU A 208 -18.73 -7.76 -4.84
CA LEU A 208 -18.10 -6.68 -5.60
C LEU A 208 -17.62 -7.17 -6.97
N LYS A 209 -17.00 -8.37 -7.05
CA LYS A 209 -16.58 -8.96 -8.33
C LYS A 209 -17.74 -9.22 -9.27
N ALA A 210 -18.89 -9.67 -8.75
CA ALA A 210 -20.09 -9.85 -9.57
C ALA A 210 -20.63 -8.52 -10.14
N LYS A 211 -20.48 -7.41 -9.39
CA LYS A 211 -20.92 -6.08 -9.81
C LYS A 211 -19.90 -5.33 -10.67
N LEU A 212 -18.61 -5.64 -10.51
CA LEU A 212 -17.48 -4.97 -11.15
C LEU A 212 -16.56 -6.02 -11.82
N PRO A 213 -17.04 -6.74 -12.84
CA PRO A 213 -16.34 -7.90 -13.41
C PRO A 213 -15.02 -7.55 -14.12
N PHE A 214 -14.84 -6.30 -14.55
CA PHE A 214 -13.67 -5.81 -15.30
C PHE A 214 -12.78 -4.88 -14.48
N CYS A 215 -12.69 -5.11 -13.16
CA CYS A 215 -12.00 -4.21 -12.22
C CYS A 215 -10.97 -4.94 -11.33
N ASP A 216 -10.42 -6.05 -11.80
CA ASP A 216 -9.39 -6.85 -11.10
C ASP A 216 -8.27 -7.28 -12.07
N GLU A 217 -7.96 -6.45 -13.07
CA GLU A 217 -6.94 -6.76 -14.07
C GLU A 217 -5.51 -6.67 -13.53
N ILE A 218 -4.58 -7.26 -14.28
CA ILE A 218 -3.15 -7.21 -14.00
C ILE A 218 -2.44 -6.56 -15.18
N PHE A 219 -1.72 -5.48 -14.90
CA PHE A 219 -0.85 -4.80 -15.86
C PHE A 219 0.59 -5.24 -15.63
N LYS A 220 1.33 -5.44 -16.72
CA LYS A 220 2.70 -5.93 -16.70
C LYS A 220 3.57 -5.00 -17.53
N THR A 221 4.62 -4.48 -16.90
CA THR A 221 5.59 -3.60 -17.57
C THR A 221 6.96 -4.25 -17.49
N SER A 222 7.64 -4.43 -18.63
CA SER A 222 9.00 -4.99 -18.65
C SER A 222 9.94 -4.12 -17.82
N HIS A 223 10.72 -4.73 -16.91
CA HIS A 223 11.67 -3.99 -16.08
C HIS A 223 12.76 -3.28 -16.91
N LEU A 224 13.17 -3.88 -18.04
CA LEU A 224 14.16 -3.29 -18.94
C LEU A 224 13.61 -2.01 -19.58
N SER A 225 12.38 -2.10 -20.11
CA SER A 225 11.69 -0.94 -20.68
C SER A 225 11.47 0.15 -19.63
N LEU A 226 11.06 -0.24 -18.42
CA LEU A 226 10.88 0.67 -17.30
C LEU A 226 12.20 1.38 -16.92
N ALA A 227 13.29 0.64 -16.73
CA ALA A 227 14.59 1.22 -16.37
C ALA A 227 15.12 2.18 -17.44
N GLN A 228 14.92 1.85 -18.73
CA GLN A 228 15.29 2.73 -19.84
C GLN A 228 14.49 4.03 -19.85
N GLN A 229 13.16 3.96 -19.62
CA GLN A 229 12.29 5.13 -19.59
C GLN A 229 12.53 6.05 -18.40
N LEU A 230 12.90 5.47 -17.24
CA LEU A 230 13.15 6.22 -16.02
C LEU A 230 14.55 6.83 -15.95
N SER A 231 15.50 6.32 -16.73
CA SER A 231 16.89 6.80 -16.69
C SER A 231 17.00 8.21 -17.32
N PRO A 232 17.79 9.13 -16.73
CA PRO A 232 18.06 10.42 -17.35
C PRO A 232 18.62 10.24 -18.76
N ARG A 233 18.09 11.00 -19.73
CA ARG A 233 18.56 10.95 -21.12
C ARG A 233 20.08 11.17 -21.17
N GLY A 234 20.82 10.17 -21.65
CA GLY A 234 22.29 10.20 -21.77
C GLY A 234 23.07 9.23 -20.86
N SER A 235 22.41 8.32 -20.15
CA SER A 235 23.04 7.42 -19.16
C SER A 235 23.19 5.95 -19.60
N ILE A 236 23.23 5.65 -20.91
CA ILE A 236 23.47 4.31 -21.45
C ILE A 236 24.59 4.40 -22.50
#